data_AF-A0A1Y4AGH9-F1
#
_entry.id   AF-A0A1Y4AGH9-F1
#
_cell.length_a   1.000
_cell.length_b   1.000
_cell.length_c   1.000
_cell.angle_alpha   90.00
_cell.angle_beta   90.00
_cell.angle_gamma   90.00
#
_symmetry.space_group_name_H-M   'P 1'
#
loop_
_entity.id
_entity.type
_entity.pdbx_description
1 polymer ?
#
loop_
_entity_poly.entity_id
_entity_poly.type
_entity_poly.pdbx_seq_one_letter_code
_entity_poly.pdbx_strand_id
1 'polypeptide(L)'
;MKSFFEQSIRWVVLLVVAAASFVSCSKDGDSGRMVLSQSALFIEEPGGTGTVGLTTSNVSSISFSNLPGGWTAEADLSTGTLRVTAPSVIDEEHVESGNLILSGRTTGGGYVSATLYVAIAATDDLSTQQANCFVVTRPNTNYSFDATLRGETSEMMPTAKVEVVWQTESGLLQYLNLRDGKVSFYVGAEDDDETQIKQGNVLLGAYDAAGTLLWTWHIWITGYDPVGKAVTLANGTTVMGSNLGAMNNSNATTDEILESYGLYYQWGRKEPFIGPSAYNFSMGSSEAMYDGNAKRVYNAFEASDATKGTLDYASRQPLCFLLGVEQSRYDWLYASHSEELWNSSSKSLYDPCPKGWHVPSADAFAGLSIADKSGSATDYMDKYGWELTDGTATMLFMGAGRRVYTDGKFQNVYNPLPESRNEALEAQPWVGLYWTADALTNAQSAAFYFYFNKKDVAASGVEPSVAHYRANGMPVRCVKEQ
;
A
#
# COMPACT_ATOMS: atom_id res chain seq x y z
N MET A 1 -24.60 15.85 35.54
CA MET A 1 -24.06 17.23 35.43
C MET A 1 -22.71 17.11 34.73
N LYS A 2 -22.73 17.34 33.40
CA LYS A 2 -21.61 17.50 32.45
C LYS A 2 -20.44 16.49 32.53
N SER A 3 -20.55 15.32 31.87
CA SER A 3 -19.39 14.49 31.44
C SER A 3 -19.80 13.14 30.82
N PHE A 4 -21.08 12.73 30.88
CA PHE A 4 -21.51 11.37 30.47
C PHE A 4 -22.35 11.34 29.18
N PHE A 5 -22.31 12.40 28.36
CA PHE A 5 -23.19 12.60 27.19
C PHE A 5 -22.44 13.09 25.93
N GLU A 6 -21.18 12.68 25.75
CA GLU A 6 -20.36 13.03 24.57
C GLU A 6 -19.73 11.80 23.88
N GLN A 7 -20.47 10.68 23.80
CA GLN A 7 -20.15 9.62 22.86
C GLN A 7 -21.43 9.22 22.12
N SER A 8 -21.83 10.10 21.21
CA SER A 8 -22.69 9.69 20.10
C SER A 8 -21.86 8.77 19.22
N ILE A 9 -21.93 7.46 19.48
CA ILE A 9 -21.45 6.43 18.55
C ILE A 9 -22.28 6.59 17.27
N ARG A 10 -21.80 7.42 16.33
CA ARG A 10 -22.31 7.51 14.98
C ARG A 10 -21.79 6.28 14.25
N TRP A 11 -22.60 5.22 14.22
CA TRP A 11 -22.42 4.15 13.26
C TRP A 11 -22.58 4.73 11.85
N VAL A 12 -21.48 5.17 11.24
CA VAL A 12 -21.42 5.43 9.80
C VAL A 12 -21.45 4.06 9.15
N VAL A 13 -22.64 3.62 8.75
CA VAL A 13 -22.76 2.47 7.84
C VAL A 13 -22.21 2.95 6.50
N LEU A 14 -20.92 2.68 6.30
CA LEU A 14 -20.16 3.02 5.10
C LEU A 14 -20.56 2.05 3.99
N LEU A 15 -21.73 2.30 3.40
CA LEU A 15 -22.13 1.66 2.15
C LEU A 15 -21.22 2.18 1.05
N VAL A 16 -20.27 1.36 0.61
CA VAL A 16 -19.49 1.58 -0.61
C VAL A 16 -20.45 1.55 -1.79
N VAL A 17 -21.00 2.72 -2.14
CA VAL A 17 -21.83 2.87 -3.34
C VAL A 17 -20.87 3.17 -4.49
N ALA A 18 -20.54 2.14 -5.27
CA ALA A 18 -19.95 2.34 -6.58
C ALA A 18 -20.85 3.30 -7.39
N ALA A 19 -20.27 4.11 -8.28
CA ALA A 19 -21.02 4.91 -9.26
C ALA A 19 -21.85 3.98 -10.16
N ALA A 20 -22.99 3.53 -9.67
CA ALA A 20 -23.81 2.53 -10.31
C ALA A 20 -24.70 3.23 -11.33
N SER A 21 -24.54 2.81 -12.59
CA SER A 21 -25.47 3.15 -13.65
C SER A 21 -26.77 2.38 -13.41
N PHE A 22 -27.76 3.00 -12.77
CA PHE A 22 -29.05 2.36 -12.59
C PHE A 22 -29.94 2.61 -13.81
N VAL A 23 -30.16 1.55 -14.60
CA VAL A 23 -31.19 1.51 -15.63
C VAL A 23 -32.45 0.95 -14.98
N SER A 24 -33.50 1.76 -14.88
CA SER A 24 -34.82 1.28 -14.48
C SER A 24 -35.48 0.63 -15.68
N CYS A 25 -35.53 -0.70 -15.72
CA CYS A 25 -36.37 -1.43 -16.64
C CYS A 25 -37.79 -1.55 -16.05
N SER A 26 -38.65 -0.58 -16.34
CA SER A 26 -40.09 -0.75 -16.10
C SER A 26 -40.66 -1.73 -17.13
N LYS A 27 -41.71 -2.48 -16.76
CA LYS A 27 -42.40 -3.44 -17.65
C LYS A 27 -43.03 -2.79 -18.88
N ASP A 28 -43.11 -1.46 -18.92
CA ASP A 28 -43.82 -0.68 -19.94
C ASP A 28 -42.90 0.00 -20.98
N GLY A 29 -41.60 -0.34 -21.01
CA GLY A 29 -40.66 0.20 -22.00
C GLY A 29 -40.20 1.64 -21.75
N ASP A 30 -40.70 2.30 -20.71
CA ASP A 30 -40.21 3.60 -20.24
C ASP A 30 -38.95 3.39 -19.39
N SER A 31 -37.78 3.55 -20.02
CA SER A 31 -36.47 3.45 -19.37
C SER A 31 -35.84 4.84 -19.27
N GLY A 32 -35.58 5.26 -18.03
CA GLY A 32 -34.79 6.45 -17.74
C GLY A 32 -33.34 6.09 -17.43
N ARG A 33 -32.44 7.07 -17.52
CA ARG A 33 -31.05 6.95 -17.05
C ARG A 33 -30.65 8.20 -16.27
N MET A 34 -29.93 7.99 -15.18
CA MET A 34 -29.27 9.04 -14.40
C MET A 34 -27.89 8.53 -13.99
N VAL A 35 -26.85 9.32 -14.27
CA VAL A 35 -25.46 8.97 -13.96
C VAL A 35 -24.73 10.21 -13.44
N LEU A 36 -24.03 10.06 -12.32
CA LEU A 36 -23.12 11.05 -11.79
C LEU A 36 -21.70 10.78 -12.31
N SER A 37 -20.92 11.84 -12.54
CA SER A 37 -19.54 11.71 -13.00
C SER A 37 -18.58 11.15 -11.94
N GLN A 38 -19.03 11.06 -10.68
CA GLN A 38 -18.27 10.54 -9.53
C GLN A 38 -19.24 10.07 -8.44
N SER A 39 -18.80 9.15 -7.58
CA SER A 39 -19.57 8.62 -6.45
C SER A 39 -19.42 9.41 -5.16
N ALA A 40 -18.43 10.29 -5.07
CA ALA A 40 -18.21 11.16 -3.92
C ALA A 40 -17.83 12.59 -4.32
N LEU A 41 -18.19 13.56 -3.47
CA LEU A 41 -17.79 14.96 -3.57
C LEU A 41 -17.24 15.42 -2.21
N PHE A 42 -15.99 15.87 -2.21
CA PHE A 42 -15.32 16.41 -1.03
C PHE A 42 -15.26 17.93 -1.14
N ILE A 43 -15.67 18.63 -0.07
CA ILE A 43 -15.63 20.08 0.06
C ILE A 43 -14.70 20.40 1.23
N GLU A 44 -13.73 21.29 1.07
CA GLU A 44 -12.68 21.46 2.09
C GLU A 44 -13.13 22.19 3.36
N GLU A 45 -14.16 23.03 3.25
CA GLU A 45 -14.57 23.91 4.35
C GLU A 45 -16.10 24.00 4.49
N PRO A 46 -16.62 24.21 5.72
CA PRO A 46 -18.03 24.51 5.96
C PRO A 46 -18.53 25.67 5.10
N GLY A 47 -19.74 25.54 4.55
CA GLY A 47 -20.36 26.54 3.65
C GLY A 47 -19.79 26.53 2.23
N GLY A 48 -18.76 25.74 1.96
CA GLY A 48 -18.20 25.55 0.63
C GLY A 48 -19.19 24.91 -0.35
N THR A 49 -18.94 25.08 -1.64
CA THR A 49 -19.75 24.51 -2.72
C THR A 49 -18.87 23.68 -3.66
N GLY A 50 -19.35 22.51 -4.04
CA GLY A 50 -18.77 21.69 -5.10
C GLY A 50 -19.78 21.40 -6.22
N THR A 51 -19.29 20.89 -7.36
CA THR A 51 -20.13 20.50 -8.50
C THR A 51 -19.73 19.15 -9.04
N VAL A 52 -20.74 18.33 -9.37
CA VAL A 52 -20.60 17.02 -9.99
C VAL A 52 -21.29 17.03 -11.35
N GLY A 53 -20.71 16.35 -12.34
CA GLY A 53 -21.38 16.17 -13.64
C GLY A 53 -22.57 15.23 -13.52
N LEU A 54 -23.68 15.57 -14.15
CA LEU A 54 -24.94 14.84 -14.11
C LEU A 54 -25.43 14.59 -15.53
N THR A 55 -25.41 13.32 -15.94
CA THR A 55 -25.96 12.90 -17.24
C THR A 55 -27.31 12.26 -17.02
N THR A 56 -28.33 12.73 -17.75
CA THR A 56 -29.68 12.14 -17.71
C THR A 56 -30.19 11.84 -19.11
N SER A 57 -31.05 10.83 -19.22
CA SER A 57 -31.84 10.57 -20.43
C SER A 57 -33.24 10.14 -20.04
N ASN A 58 -34.26 10.73 -20.68
CA ASN A 58 -35.67 10.47 -20.36
C ASN A 58 -36.00 10.72 -18.88
N VAL A 59 -35.48 11.81 -18.31
CA VAL A 59 -35.77 12.28 -16.94
C VAL A 59 -36.36 13.68 -17.06
N SER A 60 -37.57 13.88 -16.53
CA SER A 60 -38.34 15.13 -16.61
C SER A 60 -38.15 16.04 -15.40
N SER A 61 -37.83 15.47 -14.23
CA SER A 61 -37.52 16.23 -13.02
C SER A 61 -36.63 15.44 -12.08
N ILE A 62 -35.93 16.16 -11.20
CA ILE A 62 -35.10 15.61 -10.12
C ILE A 62 -35.61 16.15 -8.79
N SER A 63 -35.66 15.27 -7.79
CA SER A 63 -35.88 15.62 -6.39
C SER A 63 -34.83 14.91 -5.53
N PHE A 64 -34.57 15.44 -4.33
CA PHE A 64 -33.67 14.82 -3.36
C PHE A 64 -34.49 14.06 -2.33
N SER A 65 -34.32 12.75 -2.27
CA SER A 65 -35.04 11.88 -1.32
C SER A 65 -34.29 11.71 -0.01
N ASN A 66 -33.00 12.04 0.02
CA ASN A 66 -32.20 12.15 1.23
C ASN A 66 -31.16 13.26 1.05
N LEU A 67 -31.08 14.17 2.02
CA LEU A 67 -30.02 15.17 2.14
C LEU A 67 -29.43 15.03 3.54
N PRO A 68 -28.11 14.88 3.68
CA PRO A 68 -27.49 14.92 5.01
C PRO A 68 -27.79 16.27 5.68
N GLY A 69 -27.92 16.25 7.01
CA GLY A 69 -28.32 17.43 7.79
C GLY A 69 -27.48 18.67 7.44
N GLY A 70 -28.14 19.76 7.06
CA GLY A 70 -27.51 21.02 6.70
C GLY A 70 -26.96 21.13 5.27
N TRP A 71 -26.87 20.03 4.52
CA TRP A 71 -26.44 20.05 3.13
C TRP A 71 -27.56 20.51 2.20
N THR A 72 -27.21 21.27 1.17
CA THR A 72 -28.14 21.66 0.11
C THR A 72 -27.63 21.24 -1.25
N ALA A 73 -28.53 20.96 -2.19
CA ALA A 73 -28.16 20.58 -3.53
C ALA A 73 -29.18 21.07 -4.57
N GLU A 74 -28.67 21.37 -5.76
CA GLU A 74 -29.43 21.85 -6.89
C GLU A 74 -28.95 21.13 -8.16
N ALA A 75 -29.88 20.49 -8.86
CA ALA A 75 -29.59 19.81 -10.12
C ALA A 75 -30.05 20.69 -11.29
N ASP A 76 -29.13 20.97 -12.22
CA ASP A 76 -29.42 21.67 -13.45
C ASP A 76 -29.32 20.70 -14.63
N LEU A 77 -30.49 20.31 -15.14
CA LEU A 77 -30.61 19.41 -16.28
C LEU A 77 -30.16 20.04 -17.59
N SER A 78 -30.14 21.38 -17.69
CA SER A 78 -29.77 22.08 -18.92
C SER A 78 -28.26 22.13 -19.11
N THR A 79 -27.52 22.31 -18.01
CA THR A 79 -26.05 22.28 -18.00
C THR A 79 -25.50 20.88 -17.70
N GLY A 80 -26.34 19.97 -17.21
CA GLY A 80 -25.93 18.62 -16.83
C GLY A 80 -25.05 18.62 -15.59
N THR A 81 -25.42 19.39 -14.57
CA THR A 81 -24.64 19.56 -13.34
C THR A 81 -25.47 19.35 -12.09
N LEU A 82 -24.80 18.91 -11.02
CA LEU A 82 -25.32 18.85 -9.66
C LEU A 82 -24.41 19.72 -8.79
N ARG A 83 -24.94 20.85 -8.32
CA ARG A 83 -24.26 21.73 -7.38
C ARG A 83 -24.65 21.33 -5.95
N VAL A 84 -23.67 21.19 -5.07
CA VAL A 84 -23.87 20.81 -3.67
C VAL A 84 -23.14 21.79 -2.77
N THR A 85 -23.80 22.25 -1.71
CA THR A 85 -23.23 23.17 -0.71
C THR A 85 -23.22 22.50 0.66
N ALA A 86 -22.05 22.50 1.29
CA ALA A 86 -21.84 22.02 2.64
C ALA A 86 -22.53 22.93 3.68
N PRO A 87 -22.93 22.42 4.84
CA PRO A 87 -23.42 23.26 5.93
C PRO A 87 -22.33 24.25 6.38
N SER A 88 -22.72 25.46 6.79
CA SER A 88 -21.79 26.50 7.26
C SER A 88 -21.29 26.28 8.70
N VAL A 89 -21.91 25.36 9.44
CA VAL A 89 -21.59 24.98 10.82
C VAL A 89 -21.79 23.48 10.99
N ILE A 90 -21.14 22.88 11.98
CA ILE A 90 -21.31 21.47 12.35
C ILE A 90 -21.82 21.40 13.78
N ASP A 91 -22.98 20.76 13.94
CA ASP A 91 -23.69 20.63 15.22
C ASP A 91 -24.62 19.38 15.20
N GLU A 92 -25.60 19.32 16.10
CA GLU A 92 -26.52 18.18 16.19
C GLU A 92 -27.39 17.99 14.94
N GLU A 93 -27.70 19.06 14.21
CA GLU A 93 -28.55 19.05 13.02
C GLU A 93 -27.74 19.14 11.70
N HIS A 94 -26.49 19.61 11.77
CA HIS A 94 -25.61 19.80 10.61
C HIS A 94 -24.43 18.83 10.66
N VAL A 95 -24.34 17.94 9.68
CA VAL A 95 -23.39 16.82 9.69
C VAL A 95 -22.25 17.02 8.70
N GLU A 96 -21.07 16.50 9.04
CA GLU A 96 -19.87 16.62 8.20
C GLU A 96 -19.94 15.80 6.92
N SER A 97 -20.70 14.71 6.90
CA SER A 97 -20.81 13.86 5.71
C SER A 97 -22.11 13.05 5.66
N GLY A 98 -22.39 12.48 4.50
CA GLY A 98 -23.47 11.51 4.32
C GLY A 98 -23.80 11.22 2.87
N ASN A 99 -24.79 10.34 2.67
CA ASN A 99 -25.27 9.96 1.33
C ASN A 99 -26.42 10.87 0.90
N LEU A 100 -26.20 11.64 -0.16
CA LEU A 100 -27.25 12.36 -0.87
C LEU A 100 -27.87 11.43 -1.91
N ILE A 101 -29.20 11.30 -1.91
CA ILE A 101 -29.93 10.46 -2.87
C ILE A 101 -30.76 11.33 -3.81
N LEU A 102 -30.45 11.24 -5.10
CA LEU A 102 -31.20 11.85 -6.18
C LEU A 102 -32.27 10.86 -6.68
N SER A 103 -33.48 11.36 -6.86
CA SER A 103 -34.61 10.64 -7.46
C SER A 103 -35.07 11.39 -8.71
N GLY A 104 -34.94 10.76 -9.87
CA GLY A 104 -35.42 11.29 -11.14
C GLY A 104 -36.75 10.67 -11.55
N ARG A 105 -37.70 11.50 -11.98
CA ARG A 105 -38.95 11.04 -12.62
C ARG A 105 -38.75 10.92 -14.12
N THR A 106 -39.12 9.80 -14.71
CA THR A 106 -39.10 9.64 -16.17
C THR A 106 -40.30 10.34 -16.81
N THR A 107 -40.29 10.52 -18.13
CA THR A 107 -41.43 11.16 -18.81
C THR A 107 -42.70 10.28 -18.81
N GLY A 108 -42.55 8.96 -18.73
CA GLY A 108 -43.67 8.00 -18.57
C GLY A 108 -44.05 7.69 -17.12
N GLY A 109 -43.49 8.38 -16.13
CA GLY A 109 -43.89 8.28 -14.72
C GLY A 109 -43.15 7.22 -13.88
N GLY A 110 -42.16 6.55 -14.45
CA GLY A 110 -41.18 5.72 -13.73
C GLY A 110 -40.16 6.53 -12.91
N TYR A 111 -39.27 5.80 -12.23
CA TYR A 111 -38.25 6.36 -11.35
C TYR A 111 -36.87 5.78 -11.64
N VAL A 112 -35.85 6.65 -11.54
CA VAL A 112 -34.42 6.32 -11.51
C VAL A 112 -33.78 6.99 -10.31
N SER A 113 -32.71 6.43 -9.76
CA SER A 113 -31.99 7.01 -8.63
C SER A 113 -30.49 6.99 -8.83
N ALA A 114 -29.81 7.93 -8.16
CA ALA A 114 -28.36 7.96 -8.02
C ALA A 114 -28.00 8.40 -6.60
N THR A 115 -26.85 7.95 -6.10
CA THR A 115 -26.35 8.30 -4.78
C THR A 115 -24.99 8.97 -4.92
N LEU A 116 -24.81 10.07 -4.20
CA LEU A 116 -23.54 10.80 -4.06
C LEU A 116 -23.17 10.82 -2.59
N TYR A 117 -21.99 10.31 -2.23
CA TYR A 117 -21.42 10.61 -0.92
C TYR A 117 -20.89 12.04 -0.91
N VAL A 118 -21.22 12.79 0.13
CA VAL A 118 -20.72 14.16 0.30
C VAL A 118 -20.03 14.25 1.65
N ALA A 119 -18.90 14.95 1.71
CA ALA A 119 -18.16 15.15 2.95
C ALA A 119 -17.44 16.49 2.97
N ILE A 120 -17.38 17.11 4.15
CA ILE A 120 -16.39 18.13 4.46
C ILE A 120 -15.11 17.39 4.83
N ALA A 121 -14.10 17.45 3.98
CA ALA A 121 -12.88 16.66 4.15
C ALA A 121 -11.67 17.39 3.60
N ALA A 122 -10.52 17.17 4.24
CA ALA A 122 -9.25 17.64 3.72
C ALA A 122 -8.95 17.00 2.36
N THR A 123 -8.19 17.71 1.53
CA THR A 123 -7.63 17.15 0.29
C THR A 123 -6.11 17.14 0.36
N ASP A 124 -5.51 16.22 -0.39
CA ASP A 124 -4.08 16.17 -0.63
C ASP A 124 -3.79 15.87 -2.10
N ASP A 125 -3.00 16.72 -2.74
CA ASP A 125 -2.52 16.49 -4.10
C ASP A 125 -1.07 16.01 -4.05
N LEU A 126 -0.91 14.71 -4.19
CA LEU A 126 0.37 14.01 -4.17
C LEU A 126 1.10 14.09 -5.52
N SER A 127 0.61 14.85 -6.52
CA SER A 127 1.25 14.92 -7.84
C SER A 127 2.70 15.41 -7.80
N THR A 128 3.08 16.22 -6.80
CA THR A 128 4.47 16.65 -6.58
C THR A 128 5.35 15.59 -5.89
N GLN A 129 4.72 14.56 -5.33
CA GLN A 129 5.34 13.44 -4.62
C GLN A 129 5.35 12.17 -5.49
N GLN A 130 5.20 12.31 -6.81
CA GLN A 130 5.11 11.19 -7.73
C GLN A 130 6.33 10.26 -7.57
N ALA A 131 6.05 8.99 -7.24
CA ALA A 131 7.00 7.90 -7.11
C ALA A 131 6.27 6.56 -7.29
N ASN A 132 6.96 5.43 -7.10
CA ASN A 132 6.30 4.12 -7.12
C ASN A 132 5.57 3.79 -5.82
N CYS A 133 5.85 4.53 -4.75
CA CYS A 133 5.18 4.42 -3.46
C CYS A 133 4.73 5.80 -2.97
N PHE A 134 3.49 5.88 -2.47
CA PHE A 134 2.96 7.05 -1.79
C PHE A 134 2.72 6.71 -0.32
N VAL A 135 3.23 7.55 0.58
CA VAL A 135 2.97 7.44 2.02
C VAL A 135 1.79 8.33 2.37
N VAL A 136 0.76 7.74 2.94
CA VAL A 136 -0.52 8.38 3.27
C VAL A 136 -0.74 8.28 4.77
N THR A 137 -0.89 9.40 5.47
CA THR A 137 -0.86 9.44 6.95
C THR A 137 -2.01 10.18 7.62
N ARG A 138 -2.82 10.93 6.87
CA ARG A 138 -3.94 11.70 7.44
C ARG A 138 -5.27 10.94 7.25
N PRO A 139 -6.03 10.69 8.33
CA PRO A 139 -7.38 10.17 8.21
C PRO A 139 -8.31 11.19 7.55
N ASN A 140 -9.47 10.72 7.12
CA ASN A 140 -10.55 11.53 6.57
C ASN A 140 -10.10 12.53 5.49
N THR A 141 -9.24 12.06 4.61
CA THR A 141 -8.58 12.89 3.59
C THR A 141 -8.78 12.28 2.21
N ASN A 142 -9.14 13.11 1.24
CA ASN A 142 -9.17 12.74 -0.17
C ASN A 142 -7.82 13.03 -0.82
N TYR A 143 -7.09 11.97 -1.15
CA TYR A 143 -5.80 12.02 -1.83
C TYR A 143 -5.98 11.93 -3.33
N SER A 144 -5.05 12.52 -4.07
CA SER A 144 -5.07 12.48 -5.52
C SER A 144 -3.66 12.60 -6.12
N PHE A 145 -3.45 12.04 -7.32
CA PHE A 145 -2.19 12.18 -8.06
C PHE A 145 -2.40 11.95 -9.55
N ASP A 146 -1.40 12.32 -10.37
CA ASP A 146 -1.41 12.09 -11.81
C ASP A 146 -1.17 10.60 -12.14
N ALA A 147 -2.22 9.91 -12.59
CA ALA A 147 -2.18 8.50 -12.95
C ALA A 147 -1.69 8.28 -14.40
N THR A 148 -1.28 9.33 -15.09
CA THR A 148 -0.71 9.25 -16.45
C THR A 148 0.80 9.17 -16.45
N LEU A 149 1.48 9.28 -15.31
CA LEU A 149 2.95 9.26 -15.24
C LEU A 149 3.50 7.97 -14.62
N ARG A 150 4.56 7.39 -15.21
CA ARG A 150 5.27 6.23 -14.66
C ARG A 150 6.28 6.67 -13.61
N GLY A 151 6.12 6.21 -12.36
CA GLY A 151 7.07 6.52 -11.28
C GLY A 151 7.42 8.02 -11.27
N GLU A 152 8.69 8.37 -11.16
CA GLU A 152 9.14 9.77 -11.17
C GLU A 152 9.42 10.34 -12.57
N THR A 153 9.01 9.64 -13.62
CA THR A 153 9.35 10.02 -15.00
C THR A 153 8.32 10.98 -15.58
N SER A 154 8.71 11.64 -16.67
CA SER A 154 7.79 12.39 -17.54
C SER A 154 7.14 11.50 -18.63
N GLU A 155 7.29 10.18 -18.54
CA GLU A 155 6.71 9.27 -19.53
C GLU A 155 5.20 9.15 -19.32
N MET A 156 4.44 9.54 -20.34
CA MET A 156 2.98 9.50 -20.33
C MET A 156 2.44 8.10 -20.64
N MET A 157 1.39 7.73 -19.93
CA MET A 157 0.62 6.50 -20.11
C MET A 157 -0.82 6.82 -20.53
N PRO A 158 -1.40 6.03 -21.44
CA PRO A 158 -2.81 6.17 -21.82
C PRO A 158 -3.73 5.51 -20.77
N THR A 159 -3.62 5.94 -19.51
CA THR A 159 -4.41 5.40 -18.40
C THR A 159 -5.88 5.74 -18.59
N ALA A 160 -6.70 4.72 -18.81
CA ALA A 160 -8.15 4.84 -18.98
C ALA A 160 -8.92 4.41 -17.74
N LYS A 161 -8.29 3.62 -16.85
CA LYS A 161 -8.91 3.08 -15.64
C LYS A 161 -7.84 2.83 -14.57
N VAL A 162 -8.24 2.93 -13.30
CA VAL A 162 -7.45 2.45 -12.17
C VAL A 162 -8.25 1.45 -11.35
N GLU A 163 -7.59 0.43 -10.81
CA GLU A 163 -8.21 -0.58 -9.94
C GLU A 163 -7.24 -1.05 -8.86
N VAL A 164 -7.79 -1.42 -7.70
CA VAL A 164 -7.02 -2.10 -6.66
C VAL A 164 -6.70 -3.53 -7.15
N VAL A 165 -5.41 -3.80 -7.36
CA VAL A 165 -4.88 -5.14 -7.70
C VAL A 165 -4.97 -6.02 -6.45
N TRP A 166 -4.46 -5.50 -5.33
CA TRP A 166 -4.63 -6.11 -4.02
C TRP A 166 -4.52 -5.06 -2.91
N GLN A 167 -5.11 -5.36 -1.76
CA GLN A 167 -5.04 -4.58 -0.51
C GLN A 167 -4.99 -5.51 0.71
N THR A 168 -4.34 -5.08 1.79
CA THR A 168 -4.23 -5.87 3.04
C THR A 168 -5.58 -6.00 3.74
N GLU A 169 -6.38 -4.95 3.70
CA GLU A 169 -7.72 -4.92 4.25
C GLU A 169 -8.69 -4.31 3.24
N SER A 170 -9.96 -4.73 3.27
CA SER A 170 -10.98 -4.17 2.40
C SER A 170 -11.38 -2.75 2.84
N GLY A 171 -11.63 -1.89 1.86
CA GLY A 171 -12.13 -0.53 2.09
C GLY A 171 -11.05 0.48 2.49
N LEU A 172 -9.76 0.18 2.26
CA LEU A 172 -8.67 1.12 2.50
C LEU A 172 -8.74 2.34 1.57
N LEU A 173 -9.02 2.12 0.29
CA LEU A 173 -9.31 3.20 -0.66
C LEU A 173 -10.81 3.26 -0.92
N GLN A 174 -11.45 4.35 -0.50
CA GLN A 174 -12.87 4.59 -0.71
C GLN A 174 -13.07 5.58 -1.86
N TYR A 175 -14.19 5.44 -2.58
CA TYR A 175 -14.57 6.34 -3.68
C TYR A 175 -13.48 6.55 -4.75
N LEU A 176 -12.69 5.51 -5.02
CA LEU A 176 -11.64 5.52 -6.04
C LEU A 176 -12.22 5.95 -7.40
N ASN A 177 -11.63 6.99 -7.98
CA ASN A 177 -12.08 7.57 -9.23
C ASN A 177 -10.88 8.03 -10.08
N LEU A 178 -10.99 7.91 -11.41
CA LEU A 178 -10.04 8.49 -12.36
C LEU A 178 -10.77 9.50 -13.23
N ARG A 179 -10.27 10.74 -13.25
CA ARG A 179 -10.87 11.80 -14.06
C ARG A 179 -9.78 12.73 -14.59
N ASP A 180 -9.83 13.01 -15.88
CA ASP A 180 -8.92 13.96 -16.53
C ASP A 180 -7.43 13.63 -16.26
N GLY A 181 -7.09 12.34 -16.23
CA GLY A 181 -5.75 11.82 -15.94
C GLY A 181 -5.40 11.71 -14.45
N LYS A 182 -6.19 12.35 -13.57
CA LYS A 182 -5.94 12.39 -12.13
C LYS A 182 -6.76 11.34 -11.40
N VAL A 183 -6.10 10.48 -10.64
CA VAL A 183 -6.77 9.56 -9.71
C VAL A 183 -7.07 10.28 -8.41
N SER A 184 -8.21 9.96 -7.79
CA SER A 184 -8.62 10.45 -6.48
C SER A 184 -9.17 9.28 -5.66
N PHE A 185 -8.88 9.26 -4.36
CA PHE A 185 -9.41 8.28 -3.41
C PHE A 185 -9.43 8.87 -2.00
N TYR A 186 -10.39 8.40 -1.20
CA TYR A 186 -10.53 8.79 0.19
C TYR A 186 -10.00 7.70 1.12
N VAL A 187 -9.27 8.12 2.15
CA VAL A 187 -8.86 7.25 3.25
C VAL A 187 -9.58 7.72 4.52
N GLY A 188 -10.36 6.83 5.10
CA GLY A 188 -11.13 7.09 6.32
C GLY A 188 -10.30 6.94 7.58
N ALA A 189 -10.88 7.35 8.70
CA ALA A 189 -10.41 6.96 10.02
C ALA A 189 -10.73 5.48 10.33
N GLU A 190 -10.15 4.97 11.41
CA GLU A 190 -10.56 3.71 12.03
C GLU A 190 -11.99 3.80 12.55
N ASP A 191 -12.70 2.67 12.55
CA ASP A 191 -14.13 2.62 12.90
C ASP A 191 -14.38 2.97 14.39
N ASP A 192 -13.40 2.74 15.26
CA ASP A 192 -13.47 2.96 16.71
C ASP A 192 -12.67 4.18 17.20
N ASP A 193 -11.86 4.81 16.35
CA ASP A 193 -11.10 6.02 16.65
C ASP A 193 -11.00 6.94 15.42
N GLU A 194 -11.84 7.97 15.37
CA GLU A 194 -11.91 8.96 14.29
C GLU A 194 -10.60 9.76 14.11
N THR A 195 -9.67 9.70 15.07
CA THR A 195 -8.37 10.36 15.00
C THR A 195 -7.27 9.49 14.41
N GLN A 196 -7.49 8.19 14.29
CA GLN A 196 -6.52 7.24 13.72
C GLN A 196 -6.92 6.89 12.29
N ILE A 197 -5.93 6.77 11.41
CA ILE A 197 -6.14 6.42 10.01
C ILE A 197 -6.32 4.93 9.83
N LYS A 198 -7.26 4.53 8.96
CA LYS A 198 -7.39 3.13 8.61
C LYS A 198 -6.13 2.61 7.93
N GLN A 199 -5.46 1.68 8.58
CA GLN A 199 -4.06 1.36 8.29
C GLN A 199 -3.91 0.18 7.29
N GLY A 200 -3.03 0.28 6.30
CA GLY A 200 -2.71 -0.87 5.44
C GLY A 200 -1.87 -0.58 4.19
N ASN A 201 -1.78 -1.57 3.31
CA ASN A 201 -1.09 -1.45 2.03
C ASN A 201 -2.02 -1.77 0.87
N VAL A 202 -1.89 -1.00 -0.21
CA VAL A 202 -2.67 -1.17 -1.45
C VAL A 202 -1.73 -1.14 -2.64
N LEU A 203 -1.87 -2.11 -3.55
CA LEU A 203 -1.28 -2.05 -4.88
C LEU A 203 -2.35 -1.58 -5.88
N LEU A 204 -2.23 -0.34 -6.34
CA LEU A 204 -3.14 0.27 -7.30
C LEU A 204 -2.57 0.11 -8.72
N GLY A 205 -3.36 -0.44 -9.64
CA GLY A 205 -2.98 -0.63 -11.04
C GLY A 205 -3.63 0.42 -11.96
N ALA A 206 -2.85 0.92 -12.94
CA ALA A 206 -3.35 1.71 -14.07
C ALA A 206 -3.51 0.82 -15.30
N TYR A 207 -4.64 0.94 -15.98
CA TYR A 207 -5.01 0.14 -17.13
C TYR A 207 -5.34 1.01 -18.34
N ASP A 208 -5.00 0.54 -19.53
CA ASP A 208 -5.46 1.15 -20.78
C ASP A 208 -6.94 0.84 -21.06
N ALA A 209 -7.47 1.40 -22.15
CA ALA A 209 -8.86 1.18 -22.57
C ALA A 209 -9.16 -0.28 -22.98
N ALA A 210 -8.14 -1.09 -23.26
CA ALA A 210 -8.27 -2.51 -23.57
C ALA A 210 -8.23 -3.40 -22.31
N GLY A 211 -7.95 -2.83 -21.13
CA GLY A 211 -7.80 -3.57 -19.88
C GLY A 211 -6.40 -4.13 -19.64
N THR A 212 -5.39 -3.69 -20.41
CA THR A 212 -3.99 -4.07 -20.18
C THR A 212 -3.42 -3.26 -19.03
N LEU A 213 -2.80 -3.93 -18.05
CA LEU A 213 -2.09 -3.27 -16.96
C LEU A 213 -0.84 -2.55 -17.49
N LEU A 214 -0.75 -1.24 -17.24
CA LEU A 214 0.33 -0.36 -17.70
C LEU A 214 1.38 -0.11 -16.63
N TRP A 215 0.93 0.09 -15.38
CA TRP A 215 1.77 0.42 -14.23
C TRP A 215 1.05 0.12 -12.93
N THR A 216 1.81 0.09 -11.84
CA THR A 216 1.26 -0.05 -10.49
C THR A 216 1.98 0.89 -9.53
N TRP A 217 1.24 1.36 -8.53
CA TRP A 217 1.73 2.16 -7.40
C TRP A 217 1.38 1.47 -6.10
N HIS A 218 2.31 1.51 -5.15
CA HIS A 218 2.08 1.12 -3.77
C HIS A 218 1.55 2.33 -2.99
N ILE A 219 0.33 2.24 -2.46
CA ILE A 219 -0.18 3.20 -1.50
C ILE A 219 0.03 2.61 -0.11
N TRP A 220 0.94 3.21 0.65
CA TRP A 220 1.26 2.83 2.03
C TRP A 220 0.52 3.75 2.98
N ILE A 221 -0.53 3.22 3.60
CA ILE A 221 -1.40 3.96 4.50
C ILE A 221 -0.97 3.66 5.93
N THR A 222 -0.48 4.65 6.66
CA THR A 222 0.11 4.42 7.98
C THR A 222 -0.19 5.55 8.98
N GLY A 223 -0.51 5.18 10.22
CA GLY A 223 -0.79 6.11 11.32
C GLY A 223 0.45 6.66 12.03
N TYR A 224 1.66 6.27 11.60
CA TYR A 224 2.91 6.84 12.08
C TYR A 224 3.72 7.43 10.92
N ASP A 225 4.63 8.35 11.24
CA ASP A 225 5.52 8.95 10.24
C ASP A 225 6.82 8.13 10.08
N PRO A 226 6.97 7.31 9.01
CA PRO A 226 8.20 6.55 8.78
C PRO A 226 9.40 7.45 8.40
N VAL A 227 9.13 8.63 7.83
CA VAL A 227 10.14 9.62 7.41
C VAL A 227 10.64 10.39 8.64
N GLY A 228 9.74 10.82 9.52
CA GLY A 228 10.07 11.48 10.78
C GLY A 228 10.80 10.59 11.78
N LYS A 229 10.64 9.27 11.69
CA LYS A 229 11.41 8.28 12.47
C LYS A 229 12.73 7.85 11.83
N ALA A 230 13.16 8.51 10.76
CA ALA A 230 14.42 8.20 10.11
C ALA A 230 15.63 8.51 11.02
N VAL A 231 16.70 7.73 10.83
CA VAL A 231 17.92 7.80 11.65
C VAL A 231 19.10 8.06 10.73
N THR A 232 19.90 9.08 11.07
CA THR A 232 21.16 9.36 10.35
C THR A 232 22.32 8.68 11.05
N LEU A 233 23.02 7.83 10.31
CA LEU A 233 24.21 7.10 10.74
C LEU A 233 25.47 7.99 10.66
N ALA A 234 26.54 7.55 11.31
CA ALA A 234 27.85 8.21 11.35
C ALA A 234 28.49 8.36 9.97
N ASN A 235 28.16 7.47 9.01
CA ASN A 235 28.59 7.58 7.62
C ASN A 235 27.81 8.65 6.82
N GLY A 236 26.86 9.35 7.44
CA GLY A 236 26.00 10.38 6.83
C GLY A 236 24.73 9.85 6.17
N THR A 237 24.54 8.53 6.09
CA THR A 237 23.34 7.93 5.50
C THR A 237 22.14 8.08 6.43
N THR A 238 21.05 8.65 5.92
CA THR A 238 19.75 8.68 6.62
C THR A 238 18.92 7.48 6.20
N VAL A 239 18.65 6.57 7.13
CA VAL A 239 17.85 5.34 6.93
C VAL A 239 16.43 5.56 7.44
N MET A 240 15.43 5.11 6.67
CA MET A 240 14.02 5.22 7.02
C MET A 240 13.70 4.53 8.36
N GLY A 241 12.71 5.03 9.09
CA GLY A 241 12.36 4.57 10.44
C GLY A 241 11.65 3.21 10.52
N SER A 242 11.21 2.66 9.38
CA SER A 242 10.55 1.36 9.28
C SER A 242 10.79 0.69 7.91
N ASN A 243 10.49 -0.60 7.81
CA ASN A 243 10.53 -1.32 6.54
C ASN A 243 9.43 -0.78 5.61
N LEU A 244 9.67 -0.80 4.29
CA LEU A 244 8.69 -0.30 3.33
C LEU A 244 7.38 -1.10 3.41
N GLY A 245 6.26 -0.40 3.64
CA GLY A 245 4.94 -0.99 3.82
C GLY A 245 4.67 -1.55 5.23
N ALA A 246 5.54 -1.28 6.21
CA ALA A 246 5.31 -1.69 7.59
C ALA A 246 4.20 -0.88 8.27
N MET A 247 3.36 -1.54 9.03
CA MET A 247 2.25 -0.94 9.78
C MET A 247 2.66 -0.49 11.17
N ASN A 248 3.83 -0.96 11.63
CA ASN A 248 4.43 -0.58 12.89
C ASN A 248 5.96 -0.48 12.75
N ASN A 249 6.65 -0.09 13.82
CA ASN A 249 8.10 -0.08 13.91
C ASN A 249 8.61 -0.49 15.30
N SER A 250 7.90 -1.43 15.93
CA SER A 250 8.12 -1.93 17.27
C SER A 250 8.23 -3.46 17.26
N ASN A 251 8.88 -4.00 18.27
CA ASN A 251 8.93 -5.44 18.53
C ASN A 251 8.51 -5.81 19.96
N ALA A 252 7.67 -4.98 20.60
CA ALA A 252 7.27 -5.20 21.99
C ALA A 252 6.15 -6.24 22.13
N THR A 253 5.29 -6.41 21.12
CA THR A 253 4.26 -7.47 21.07
C THR A 253 4.34 -8.29 19.78
N THR A 254 3.69 -9.45 19.75
CA THR A 254 3.65 -10.31 18.55
C THR A 254 3.01 -9.63 17.34
N ASP A 255 2.01 -8.80 17.57
CA ASP A 255 1.28 -8.09 16.52
C ASP A 255 2.15 -6.97 15.97
N GLU A 256 2.80 -6.20 16.84
CA GLU A 256 3.76 -5.15 16.44
C GLU A 256 4.96 -5.74 15.67
N ILE A 257 5.45 -6.92 16.07
CA ILE A 257 6.52 -7.62 15.34
C ILE A 257 6.07 -7.91 13.91
N LEU A 258 4.89 -8.50 13.74
CA LEU A 258 4.34 -8.87 12.44
C LEU A 258 4.11 -7.63 11.56
N GLU A 259 3.49 -6.61 12.13
CA GLU A 259 3.22 -5.33 11.49
C GLU A 259 4.50 -4.59 11.08
N SER A 260 5.62 -4.81 11.79
CA SER A 260 6.91 -4.18 11.50
C SER A 260 7.70 -4.86 10.37
N TYR A 261 7.28 -6.03 9.88
CA TYR A 261 7.98 -6.72 8.80
C TYR A 261 7.87 -6.01 7.44
N GLY A 262 6.73 -5.37 7.16
CA GLY A 262 6.47 -4.71 5.90
C GLY A 262 6.28 -5.68 4.72
N LEU A 263 6.54 -5.20 3.51
CA LEU A 263 6.35 -5.94 2.27
C LEU A 263 7.66 -6.51 1.72
N TYR A 264 7.55 -7.49 0.83
CA TYR A 264 8.68 -8.23 0.27
C TYR A 264 8.80 -7.94 -1.22
N TYR A 265 10.01 -7.72 -1.70
CA TYR A 265 10.28 -7.34 -3.08
C TYR A 265 11.25 -8.34 -3.71
N GLN A 266 11.03 -8.72 -4.96
CA GLN A 266 12.10 -9.35 -5.74
C GLN A 266 13.06 -8.27 -6.21
N TRP A 267 14.36 -8.57 -6.24
CA TRP A 267 15.37 -7.55 -6.49
C TRP A 267 15.13 -6.87 -7.85
N GLY A 268 15.07 -5.55 -7.89
CA GLY A 268 14.81 -4.79 -9.12
C GLY A 268 13.34 -4.63 -9.51
N ARG A 269 12.38 -5.04 -8.66
CA ARG A 269 10.94 -4.83 -8.90
C ARG A 269 10.34 -3.81 -7.94
N LYS A 270 9.47 -2.95 -8.45
CA LYS A 270 8.67 -2.04 -7.63
C LYS A 270 7.43 -2.71 -7.02
N GLU A 271 6.98 -3.83 -7.59
CA GLU A 271 5.76 -4.52 -7.13
C GLU A 271 6.03 -5.25 -5.80
N PRO A 272 5.30 -4.91 -4.73
CA PRO A 272 5.41 -5.64 -3.47
C PRO A 272 4.64 -6.95 -3.49
N PHE A 273 5.15 -7.91 -2.75
CA PHE A 273 4.46 -9.11 -2.31
C PHE A 273 4.10 -8.99 -0.83
N ILE A 274 2.88 -9.43 -0.52
CA ILE A 274 2.37 -9.44 0.86
C ILE A 274 3.32 -10.17 1.82
N GLY A 275 3.34 -9.71 3.06
CA GLY A 275 4.06 -10.37 4.15
C GLY A 275 3.46 -11.73 4.58
N PRO A 276 4.04 -12.31 5.62
CA PRO A 276 3.59 -13.57 6.22
C PRO A 276 2.34 -13.34 7.07
N SER A 277 1.55 -14.38 7.31
CA SER A 277 0.34 -14.28 8.15
C SER A 277 0.59 -14.46 9.65
N ALA A 278 1.84 -14.64 10.05
CA ALA A 278 2.25 -14.87 11.43
C ALA A 278 3.72 -14.47 11.59
N TYR A 279 4.05 -13.90 12.74
CA TYR A 279 5.41 -13.43 13.03
C TYR A 279 6.45 -14.57 12.99
N ASN A 280 6.09 -15.79 13.39
CA ASN A 280 7.05 -16.89 13.57
C ASN A 280 7.24 -17.84 12.37
N PHE A 281 6.69 -17.51 11.19
CA PHE A 281 6.76 -18.26 9.92
C PHE A 281 6.44 -19.76 10.01
N SER A 282 5.89 -20.23 11.14
CA SER A 282 5.65 -21.65 11.41
C SER A 282 4.70 -22.29 10.39
N MET A 283 3.79 -21.50 9.84
CA MET A 283 2.83 -21.91 8.82
C MET A 283 3.31 -21.62 7.39
N GLY A 284 4.38 -20.83 7.21
CA GLY A 284 4.90 -20.41 5.91
C GLY A 284 3.88 -19.70 5.00
N SER A 285 2.74 -19.28 5.54
CA SER A 285 1.60 -18.73 4.81
C SER A 285 1.71 -17.23 4.62
N SER A 286 1.11 -16.76 3.52
CA SER A 286 0.99 -15.33 3.21
C SER A 286 -0.21 -14.74 3.95
N GLU A 287 -0.08 -13.48 4.38
CA GLU A 287 -1.21 -12.71 4.89
C GLU A 287 -2.28 -12.54 3.81
N ALA A 288 -3.47 -12.17 4.27
CA ALA A 288 -4.60 -11.81 3.48
C ALA A 288 -4.34 -10.70 2.46
N MET A 289 -4.95 -10.90 1.29
CA MET A 289 -5.04 -9.90 0.24
C MET A 289 -6.43 -9.94 -0.37
N TYR A 290 -6.98 -8.77 -0.65
CA TYR A 290 -8.28 -8.61 -1.28
C TYR A 290 -8.18 -7.72 -2.51
N ASP A 291 -9.01 -7.92 -3.53
CA ASP A 291 -9.15 -6.98 -4.63
C ASP A 291 -10.03 -5.77 -4.23
N GLY A 292 -10.27 -4.84 -5.16
CA GLY A 292 -11.16 -3.70 -4.96
C GLY A 292 -12.63 -4.04 -4.68
N ASN A 293 -13.04 -5.30 -4.87
CA ASN A 293 -14.39 -5.81 -4.63
C ASN A 293 -14.47 -6.65 -3.35
N ALA A 294 -13.46 -6.55 -2.46
CA ALA A 294 -13.32 -7.35 -1.25
C ALA A 294 -13.24 -8.87 -1.49
N LYS A 295 -12.88 -9.31 -2.71
CA LYS A 295 -12.67 -10.73 -3.01
C LYS A 295 -11.24 -11.10 -2.68
N ARG A 296 -11.06 -12.27 -2.07
CA ARG A 296 -9.73 -12.80 -1.76
C ARG A 296 -8.91 -13.02 -3.04
N VAL A 297 -7.67 -12.52 -3.04
CA VAL A 297 -6.68 -12.74 -4.09
C VAL A 297 -5.41 -13.34 -3.48
N TYR A 298 -4.58 -13.94 -4.34
CA TYR A 298 -3.39 -14.69 -3.91
C TYR A 298 -2.23 -14.43 -4.86
N ASN A 299 -1.01 -14.53 -4.33
CA ASN A 299 0.17 -14.59 -5.18
C ASN A 299 0.13 -15.88 -6.00
N ALA A 300 0.41 -15.75 -7.30
CA ALA A 300 0.78 -16.87 -8.14
C ALA A 300 2.28 -17.12 -8.02
N PHE A 301 2.70 -18.37 -8.16
CA PHE A 301 4.11 -18.75 -8.12
C PHE A 301 4.44 -19.51 -9.40
N GLU A 302 5.31 -18.95 -10.22
CA GLU A 302 5.63 -19.51 -11.53
C GLU A 302 7.14 -19.57 -11.72
N ALA A 303 7.63 -20.68 -12.27
CA ALA A 303 9.03 -20.77 -12.69
C ALA A 303 9.32 -19.71 -13.75
N SER A 304 10.43 -18.99 -13.57
CA SER A 304 10.96 -18.09 -14.57
C SER A 304 11.36 -18.87 -15.83
N ASP A 305 10.93 -18.38 -16.99
CA ASP A 305 11.29 -18.89 -18.30
C ASP A 305 11.45 -17.73 -19.30
N ALA A 306 11.84 -18.03 -20.54
CA ALA A 306 12.09 -17.00 -21.55
C ALA A 306 10.88 -16.10 -21.89
N THR A 307 9.66 -16.52 -21.54
CA THR A 307 8.42 -15.77 -21.78
C THR A 307 7.95 -15.01 -20.54
N LYS A 308 8.11 -15.61 -19.35
CA LYS A 308 7.59 -15.06 -18.08
C LYS A 308 8.63 -14.26 -17.30
N GLY A 309 9.89 -14.66 -17.37
CA GLY A 309 11.00 -13.96 -16.73
C GLY A 309 11.44 -12.74 -17.53
N THR A 310 10.50 -11.83 -17.80
CA THR A 310 10.72 -10.59 -18.56
C THR A 310 10.13 -9.40 -17.80
N LEU A 311 10.66 -8.20 -18.06
CA LEU A 311 10.11 -6.97 -17.47
C LEU A 311 8.63 -6.76 -17.86
N ASP A 312 8.29 -7.01 -19.13
CA ASP A 312 6.93 -6.86 -19.63
C ASP A 312 5.93 -7.79 -18.91
N TYR A 313 6.29 -9.07 -18.76
CA TYR A 313 5.45 -10.02 -18.03
C TYR A 313 5.31 -9.63 -16.55
N ALA A 314 6.44 -9.34 -15.87
CA ALA A 314 6.43 -8.99 -14.45
C ALA A 314 5.61 -7.72 -14.16
N SER A 315 5.70 -6.70 -15.01
CA SER A 315 4.90 -5.47 -14.88
C SER A 315 3.41 -5.69 -15.18
N ARG A 316 3.05 -6.66 -16.02
CA ARG A 316 1.66 -7.01 -16.33
C ARG A 316 1.06 -8.04 -15.36
N GLN A 317 1.89 -8.75 -14.61
CA GLN A 317 1.50 -9.81 -13.66
C GLN A 317 2.05 -9.49 -12.26
N PRO A 318 1.59 -8.42 -11.60
CA PRO A 318 2.12 -7.96 -10.32
C PRO A 318 1.92 -8.98 -9.18
N LEU A 319 0.93 -9.86 -9.27
CA LEU A 319 0.69 -10.95 -8.30
C LEU A 319 1.54 -12.20 -8.57
N CYS A 320 2.29 -12.24 -9.68
CA CYS A 320 3.14 -13.38 -10.01
C CYS A 320 4.52 -13.22 -9.38
N PHE A 321 4.82 -14.06 -8.39
CA PHE A 321 6.14 -14.25 -7.85
C PHE A 321 6.91 -15.23 -8.76
N LEU A 322 7.90 -14.70 -9.47
CA LEU A 322 8.66 -15.45 -10.46
C LEU A 322 9.81 -16.20 -9.77
N LEU A 323 9.68 -17.52 -9.67
CA LEU A 323 10.64 -18.41 -9.04
C LEU A 323 11.92 -18.51 -9.87
N GLY A 324 13.06 -18.47 -9.20
CA GLY A 324 14.37 -18.61 -9.83
C GLY A 324 14.63 -20.05 -10.25
N VAL A 325 15.18 -20.23 -11.45
CA VAL A 325 15.59 -21.55 -11.98
C VAL A 325 17.07 -21.55 -12.30
N GLU A 326 17.68 -22.74 -12.38
CA GLU A 326 19.12 -22.86 -12.64
C GLU A 326 19.53 -22.18 -13.96
N GLN A 327 18.69 -22.27 -14.99
CA GLN A 327 18.93 -21.66 -16.31
C GLN A 327 18.96 -20.14 -16.26
N SER A 328 18.26 -19.52 -15.31
CA SER A 328 18.31 -18.08 -15.06
C SER A 328 19.33 -17.72 -13.98
N ARG A 329 20.18 -18.66 -13.54
CA ARG A 329 21.07 -18.48 -12.37
C ARG A 329 20.30 -18.02 -11.13
N TYR A 330 19.04 -18.48 -11.01
CA TYR A 330 18.09 -18.13 -9.97
C TYR A 330 17.73 -16.63 -9.89
N ASP A 331 17.91 -15.91 -10.98
CA ASP A 331 17.28 -14.61 -11.21
C ASP A 331 15.82 -14.81 -11.63
N TRP A 332 14.94 -13.87 -11.28
CA TRP A 332 13.58 -13.86 -11.79
C TRP A 332 13.55 -13.37 -13.25
N LEU A 333 14.49 -12.50 -13.63
CA LEU A 333 14.65 -12.01 -14.99
C LEU A 333 15.50 -13.02 -15.78
N TYR A 334 14.83 -13.84 -16.59
CA TYR A 334 15.34 -15.13 -17.05
C TYR A 334 16.63 -15.04 -17.87
N ALA A 335 16.58 -14.31 -19.00
CA ALA A 335 17.67 -14.26 -19.98
C ALA A 335 18.42 -12.93 -19.95
N SER A 336 17.69 -11.82 -19.81
CA SER A 336 18.30 -10.49 -19.91
C SER A 336 19.25 -10.25 -18.74
N HIS A 337 18.80 -10.57 -17.52
CA HIS A 337 19.31 -9.97 -16.29
C HIS A 337 19.38 -8.43 -16.41
N SER A 338 19.50 -7.72 -15.30
CA SER A 338 19.80 -6.28 -15.38
C SER A 338 20.28 -5.81 -14.03
N GLU A 339 21.34 -5.02 -14.03
CA GLU A 339 21.89 -4.36 -12.84
C GLU A 339 21.34 -2.92 -12.72
N GLU A 340 20.62 -2.45 -13.73
CA GLU A 340 20.08 -1.10 -13.82
C GLU A 340 18.69 -0.99 -13.15
N LEU A 341 18.10 -2.12 -12.76
CA LEU A 341 16.74 -2.14 -12.21
C LEU A 341 16.66 -1.42 -10.87
N TRP A 342 17.68 -1.55 -10.01
CA TRP A 342 17.90 -0.74 -8.82
C TRP A 342 19.33 -0.21 -8.85
N ASN A 343 19.54 1.00 -8.34
CA ASN A 343 20.82 1.67 -8.39
C ASN A 343 21.18 2.20 -7.00
N SER A 344 22.43 1.99 -6.59
CA SER A 344 22.93 2.35 -5.26
C SER A 344 23.16 3.85 -5.06
N SER A 345 23.26 4.62 -6.14
CA SER A 345 23.61 6.05 -6.12
C SER A 345 22.43 6.96 -6.48
N SER A 346 21.35 6.42 -7.04
CA SER A 346 20.20 7.22 -7.46
C SER A 346 18.94 6.37 -7.55
N LYS A 347 17.78 7.02 -7.40
CA LYS A 347 16.49 6.35 -7.54
C LYS A 347 16.24 5.95 -8.99
N SER A 348 16.00 4.66 -9.21
CA SER A 348 15.69 4.10 -10.52
C SER A 348 14.18 4.08 -10.81
N LEU A 349 13.81 3.80 -12.06
CA LEU A 349 12.41 3.66 -12.48
C LEU A 349 11.65 2.55 -11.71
N TYR A 350 12.34 1.48 -11.28
CA TYR A 350 11.74 0.35 -10.57
C TYR A 350 12.04 0.36 -9.07
N ASP A 351 12.63 1.44 -8.55
CA ASP A 351 12.84 1.63 -7.13
C ASP A 351 11.48 1.71 -6.40
N PRO A 352 11.20 0.85 -5.41
CA PRO A 352 9.90 0.81 -4.73
C PRO A 352 9.72 1.92 -3.70
N CYS A 353 10.77 2.65 -3.30
CA CYS A 353 10.70 3.60 -2.20
C CYS A 353 9.81 4.82 -2.56
N PRO A 354 9.31 5.57 -1.57
CA PRO A 354 8.61 6.83 -1.81
C PRO A 354 9.55 7.92 -2.36
N LYS A 355 8.98 9.05 -2.79
CA LYS A 355 9.73 10.21 -3.30
C LYS A 355 10.76 10.71 -2.28
N GLY A 356 12.00 10.98 -2.71
CA GLY A 356 13.08 11.45 -1.84
C GLY A 356 13.80 10.33 -1.08
N TRP A 357 13.48 9.07 -1.40
CA TRP A 357 14.04 7.87 -0.79
C TRP A 357 14.34 6.84 -1.88
N HIS A 358 15.38 6.02 -1.70
CA HIS A 358 15.74 4.95 -2.63
C HIS A 358 16.24 3.69 -1.91
N VAL A 359 16.35 2.59 -2.65
CA VAL A 359 16.94 1.33 -2.15
C VAL A 359 18.41 1.58 -1.80
N PRO A 360 18.85 1.21 -0.58
CA PRO A 360 20.20 1.50 -0.10
C PRO A 360 21.27 0.72 -0.87
N SER A 361 22.50 1.23 -0.87
CA SER A 361 23.70 0.42 -1.09
C SER A 361 24.04 -0.41 0.15
N ALA A 362 24.92 -1.40 0.04
CA ALA A 362 25.47 -2.13 1.17
C ALA A 362 26.29 -1.23 2.09
N ASP A 363 27.00 -0.25 1.52
CA ASP A 363 27.80 0.72 2.25
C ASP A 363 26.94 1.60 3.19
N ALA A 364 25.64 1.76 2.89
CA ALA A 364 24.70 2.43 3.77
C ALA A 364 24.70 1.83 5.18
N PHE A 365 24.90 0.51 5.28
CA PHE A 365 24.85 -0.26 6.52
C PHE A 365 26.23 -0.64 7.07
N ALA A 366 27.31 -0.15 6.45
CA ALA A 366 28.66 -0.41 6.91
C ALA A 366 28.89 0.13 8.33
N GLY A 367 29.52 -0.68 9.18
CA GLY A 367 29.83 -0.31 10.57
C GLY A 367 28.70 -0.53 11.57
N LEU A 368 27.51 -0.95 11.14
CA LEU A 368 26.46 -1.38 12.06
C LEU A 368 26.83 -2.67 12.80
N SER A 369 26.44 -2.72 14.06
CA SER A 369 26.60 -3.88 14.95
C SER A 369 25.39 -4.02 15.85
N ILE A 370 25.18 -5.20 16.44
CA ILE A 370 24.11 -5.40 17.43
C ILE A 370 24.42 -4.58 18.70
N ALA A 371 23.48 -3.74 19.12
CA ALA A 371 23.66 -2.79 20.22
C ALA A 371 23.82 -3.46 21.58
N ASP A 372 23.01 -4.49 21.87
CA ASP A 372 23.13 -5.29 23.09
C ASP A 372 23.12 -6.78 22.75
N LYS A 373 24.20 -7.47 23.12
CA LYS A 373 24.35 -8.93 23.05
C LYS A 373 25.00 -9.49 24.32
N SER A 374 24.76 -8.82 25.45
CA SER A 374 25.38 -9.13 26.75
C SER A 374 24.57 -10.11 27.61
N GLY A 375 23.29 -10.29 27.29
CA GLY A 375 22.36 -11.16 28.00
C GLY A 375 22.45 -12.64 27.62
N SER A 376 21.55 -13.42 28.20
CA SER A 376 21.38 -14.84 27.89
C SER A 376 20.48 -15.01 26.66
N ALA A 377 20.54 -16.18 26.01
CA ALA A 377 19.73 -16.44 24.83
C ALA A 377 18.22 -16.34 25.07
N THR A 378 17.76 -16.54 26.32
CA THR A 378 16.35 -16.40 26.69
C THR A 378 15.85 -14.96 26.66
N ASP A 379 16.74 -13.99 26.82
CA ASP A 379 16.38 -12.57 26.87
C ASP A 379 16.07 -11.98 25.49
N TYR A 380 16.46 -12.70 24.43
CA TYR A 380 16.35 -12.24 23.04
C TYR A 380 15.42 -13.10 22.19
N MET A 381 14.99 -14.27 22.67
CA MET A 381 14.31 -15.25 21.81
C MET A 381 12.94 -14.83 21.30
N ASP A 382 12.28 -13.89 21.97
CA ASP A 382 10.96 -13.43 21.56
C ASP A 382 11.00 -12.05 20.90
N LYS A 383 12.19 -11.50 20.62
CA LYS A 383 12.33 -10.14 20.08
C LYS A 383 12.15 -10.04 18.57
N TYR A 384 12.43 -11.10 17.79
CA TYR A 384 12.29 -11.12 16.32
C TYR A 384 12.85 -9.90 15.58
N GLY A 385 13.87 -9.27 16.14
CA GLY A 385 14.44 -8.02 15.68
C GLY A 385 15.54 -7.56 16.65
N TRP A 386 16.40 -6.67 16.17
CA TRP A 386 17.55 -6.17 16.90
C TRP A 386 17.70 -4.67 16.74
N GLU A 387 18.03 -4.00 17.83
CA GLU A 387 18.60 -2.67 17.78
C GLU A 387 20.04 -2.77 17.25
N LEU A 388 20.30 -2.11 16.13
CA LEU A 388 21.61 -2.02 15.52
C LEU A 388 22.17 -0.61 15.70
N THR A 389 23.47 -0.52 15.93
CA THR A 389 24.17 0.74 16.21
C THR A 389 25.53 0.81 15.53
N ASP A 390 25.93 2.02 15.16
CA ASP A 390 27.30 2.38 14.74
C ASP A 390 28.06 3.14 15.85
N GLY A 391 27.51 3.18 17.08
CA GLY A 391 28.02 3.92 18.22
C GLY A 391 27.60 5.40 18.28
N THR A 392 27.01 5.96 17.21
CA THR A 392 26.45 7.32 17.16
C THR A 392 24.94 7.30 17.19
N ALA A 393 24.33 6.37 16.46
CA ALA A 393 22.90 6.19 16.37
C ALA A 393 22.51 4.73 16.61
N THR A 394 21.25 4.51 16.98
CA THR A 394 20.67 3.18 17.21
C THR A 394 19.31 3.11 16.54
N MET A 395 19.01 1.99 15.88
CA MET A 395 17.73 1.78 15.21
C MET A 395 17.32 0.30 15.20
N LEU A 396 16.01 0.05 15.28
CA LEU A 396 15.44 -1.30 15.22
C LEU A 396 15.37 -1.81 13.78
N PHE A 397 15.92 -3.01 13.56
CA PHE A 397 15.68 -3.82 12.38
C PHE A 397 15.00 -5.14 12.75
N MET A 398 14.05 -5.55 11.92
CA MET A 398 13.24 -6.76 12.13
C MET A 398 13.88 -7.97 11.47
N GLY A 399 13.89 -9.09 12.19
CA GLY A 399 14.29 -10.40 11.69
C GLY A 399 13.20 -11.02 10.80
N ALA A 400 12.88 -10.34 9.69
CA ALA A 400 11.78 -10.66 8.79
C ALA A 400 12.15 -11.70 7.71
N GLY A 401 13.38 -12.23 7.69
CA GLY A 401 13.78 -13.29 6.76
C GLY A 401 13.47 -12.96 5.29
N ARG A 402 12.99 -13.97 4.54
CA ARG A 402 12.72 -13.85 3.10
C ARG A 402 11.58 -14.73 2.63
N ARG A 403 11.05 -14.42 1.44
CA ARG A 403 10.38 -15.38 0.55
C ARG A 403 11.42 -16.08 -0.32
N VAL A 404 11.47 -17.41 -0.27
CA VAL A 404 12.52 -18.19 -0.95
C VAL A 404 12.29 -18.23 -2.45
N TYR A 405 13.34 -18.02 -3.23
CA TYR A 405 13.33 -18.04 -4.69
C TYR A 405 12.82 -19.33 -5.34
N THR A 406 12.83 -20.47 -4.65
CA THR A 406 12.48 -21.79 -5.21
C THR A 406 10.99 -22.13 -5.14
N ASP A 407 10.29 -21.65 -4.12
CA ASP A 407 8.87 -21.99 -3.89
C ASP A 407 8.03 -20.83 -3.31
N GLY A 408 8.64 -19.65 -3.10
CA GLY A 408 7.97 -18.46 -2.61
C GLY A 408 7.54 -18.50 -1.14
N LYS A 409 7.87 -19.57 -0.40
CA LYS A 409 7.55 -19.71 1.02
C LYS A 409 8.39 -18.80 1.87
N PHE A 410 7.88 -18.45 3.04
CA PHE A 410 8.64 -17.70 4.03
C PHE A 410 9.68 -18.59 4.69
N GLN A 411 10.89 -18.06 4.78
CA GLN A 411 12.01 -18.67 5.46
C GLN A 411 12.72 -17.59 6.27
N ASN A 412 12.72 -17.78 7.58
CA ASN A 412 13.83 -17.34 8.41
C ASN A 412 14.84 -18.47 8.30
N VAL A 413 16.09 -18.18 7.89
CA VAL A 413 17.07 -19.22 7.56
C VAL A 413 17.31 -20.10 8.79
N TYR A 414 16.59 -21.22 8.84
CA TYR A 414 16.86 -22.36 9.69
C TYR A 414 18.00 -23.10 8.99
N ASN A 415 19.19 -23.09 9.58
CA ASN A 415 20.26 -23.99 9.15
C ASN A 415 20.18 -25.24 10.04
N PRO A 416 19.45 -26.30 9.64
CA PRO A 416 19.50 -27.55 10.38
C PRO A 416 20.91 -28.11 10.26
N LEU A 417 21.66 -28.08 11.35
CA LEU A 417 22.67 -29.11 11.53
C LEU A 417 21.99 -30.50 11.48
N PRO A 418 22.72 -31.55 11.06
CA PRO A 418 22.16 -32.88 10.85
C PRO A 418 21.56 -33.58 12.09
N GLU A 419 21.58 -32.97 13.28
CA GLU A 419 21.25 -33.63 14.54
C GLU A 419 19.81 -33.45 15.05
N SER A 420 18.98 -32.55 14.49
CA SER A 420 17.57 -32.45 14.90
C SER A 420 16.73 -31.65 13.91
N ARG A 421 15.60 -32.21 13.46
CA ARG A 421 14.59 -31.49 12.66
C ARG A 421 13.64 -30.63 13.50
N ASN A 422 13.68 -30.74 14.83
CA ASN A 422 12.68 -30.18 15.73
C ASN A 422 13.20 -29.09 16.67
N GLU A 423 14.50 -28.81 16.69
CA GLU A 423 15.10 -27.79 17.54
C GLU A 423 16.05 -26.93 16.71
N ALA A 424 15.81 -25.62 16.63
CA ALA A 424 16.85 -24.70 16.13
C ALA A 424 17.90 -24.54 17.22
N LEU A 425 18.87 -25.45 17.18
CA LEU A 425 19.91 -25.54 18.19
C LEU A 425 20.97 -24.45 18.01
N GLU A 426 21.12 -23.88 16.82
CA GLU A 426 22.20 -22.92 16.50
C GLU A 426 21.70 -21.53 16.10
N ALA A 427 20.81 -21.46 15.12
CA ALA A 427 20.16 -20.23 14.67
C ALA A 427 18.65 -20.42 14.78
N GLN A 428 18.00 -19.60 15.60
CA GLN A 428 16.54 -19.47 15.69
C GLN A 428 16.07 -18.32 14.79
N PRO A 429 14.77 -18.24 14.44
CA PRO A 429 14.28 -17.54 13.24
C PRO A 429 14.26 -16.01 13.34
N TRP A 430 15.41 -15.38 13.56
CA TRP A 430 15.60 -13.93 13.72
C TRP A 430 16.67 -13.42 12.77
N VAL A 431 16.58 -13.84 11.52
CA VAL A 431 17.47 -13.37 10.47
C VAL A 431 16.86 -12.13 9.85
N GLY A 432 17.59 -11.02 9.87
CA GLY A 432 17.29 -9.89 9.02
C GLY A 432 17.91 -10.13 7.65
N LEU A 433 17.10 -10.04 6.61
CA LEU A 433 17.58 -9.98 5.23
C LEU A 433 16.88 -8.81 4.57
N TYR A 434 17.68 -7.89 4.05
CA TYR A 434 17.20 -6.64 3.49
C TYR A 434 17.89 -6.40 2.17
N TRP A 435 17.13 -6.18 1.11
CA TRP A 435 17.76 -5.90 -0.17
C TRP A 435 18.56 -4.60 -0.13
N THR A 436 19.75 -4.65 -0.73
CA THR A 436 20.49 -3.48 -1.18
C THR A 436 20.49 -3.44 -2.70
N ALA A 437 20.84 -2.30 -3.28
CA ALA A 437 20.85 -2.07 -4.71
C ALA A 437 22.12 -2.60 -5.41
N ASP A 438 23.08 -3.17 -4.67
CA ASP A 438 24.35 -3.59 -5.26
C ASP A 438 24.18 -4.92 -6.00
N ALA A 439 24.42 -4.88 -7.30
CA ALA A 439 24.55 -6.06 -8.13
C ALA A 439 25.88 -6.78 -7.84
N LEU A 440 25.82 -8.12 -7.74
CA LEU A 440 26.97 -8.99 -7.59
C LEU A 440 27.09 -9.94 -8.78
N THR A 441 28.20 -10.68 -8.84
CA THR A 441 28.45 -11.68 -9.90
C THR A 441 27.38 -12.78 -9.92
N ASN A 442 27.24 -13.47 -11.07
CA ASN A 442 26.34 -14.61 -11.24
C ASN A 442 24.85 -14.31 -11.01
N ALA A 443 24.39 -13.11 -11.40
CA ALA A 443 23.00 -12.66 -11.23
C ALA A 443 22.52 -12.70 -9.77
N GLN A 444 23.44 -12.44 -8.85
CA GLN A 444 23.15 -12.23 -7.43
C GLN A 444 23.13 -10.74 -7.13
N SER A 445 22.57 -10.38 -5.99
CA SER A 445 22.64 -9.03 -5.44
C SER A 445 22.94 -9.10 -3.96
N ALA A 446 23.52 -8.03 -3.42
CA ALA A 446 23.80 -7.93 -2.01
C ALA A 446 22.49 -7.76 -1.21
N ALA A 447 22.48 -8.37 -0.04
CA ALA A 447 21.51 -8.10 1.00
C ALA A 447 22.26 -7.77 2.29
N PHE A 448 21.74 -6.78 3.01
CA PHE A 448 22.11 -6.54 4.39
C PHE A 448 21.58 -7.68 5.26
N TYR A 449 22.45 -8.27 6.06
CA TYR A 449 22.17 -9.48 6.83
C TYR A 449 22.53 -9.27 8.29
N PHE A 450 21.67 -9.73 9.19
CA PHE A 450 22.05 -9.95 10.58
C PHE A 450 21.44 -11.24 11.10
N TYR A 451 22.05 -11.80 12.13
CA TYR A 451 21.62 -13.07 12.69
C TYR A 451 21.86 -13.12 14.19
N PHE A 452 21.00 -13.90 14.85
CA PHE A 452 21.17 -14.30 16.22
C PHE A 452 21.71 -15.73 16.32
N ASN A 453 22.75 -15.90 17.12
CA ASN A 453 23.28 -17.22 17.48
C ASN A 453 22.80 -17.61 18.89
N LYS A 454 21.99 -18.67 18.97
CA LYS A 454 21.40 -19.14 20.22
C LYS A 454 22.38 -19.84 21.14
N LYS A 455 23.41 -20.50 20.58
CA LYS A 455 24.45 -21.18 21.37
C LYS A 455 25.44 -20.20 21.96
N ASP A 456 25.67 -19.10 21.26
CA ASP A 456 26.62 -18.06 21.66
C ASP A 456 26.09 -16.69 21.22
N VAL A 457 25.35 -16.03 22.13
CA VAL A 457 24.77 -14.71 21.89
C VAL A 457 25.84 -13.70 21.46
N ALA A 458 27.05 -13.79 22.03
CA ALA A 458 28.15 -12.90 21.71
C ALA A 458 28.65 -13.07 20.26
N ALA A 459 28.44 -14.23 19.65
CA ALA A 459 28.75 -14.51 18.24
C ALA A 459 27.65 -14.09 17.25
N SER A 460 26.54 -13.52 17.73
CA SER A 460 25.56 -12.84 16.88
C SER A 460 26.20 -11.66 16.16
N GLY A 461 25.78 -11.40 14.92
CA GLY A 461 26.51 -10.53 14.02
C GLY A 461 25.66 -9.87 12.94
N VAL A 462 26.32 -8.96 12.23
CA VAL A 462 25.79 -8.16 11.13
C VAL A 462 26.79 -8.23 9.98
N GLU A 463 26.31 -8.39 8.76
CA GLU A 463 27.09 -8.39 7.54
C GLU A 463 26.44 -7.42 6.53
N PRO A 464 27.16 -6.35 6.10
CA PRO A 464 26.59 -5.32 5.25
C PRO A 464 26.24 -5.81 3.84
N SER A 465 26.90 -6.88 3.37
CA SER A 465 26.75 -7.40 2.01
C SER A 465 26.90 -8.92 1.98
N VAL A 466 25.76 -9.62 1.87
CA VAL A 466 25.71 -11.06 1.62
C VAL A 466 25.05 -11.34 0.28
N ALA A 467 25.65 -12.23 -0.52
CA ALA A 467 25.14 -12.53 -1.85
C ALA A 467 23.88 -13.40 -1.81
N HIS A 468 22.81 -12.92 -2.45
CA HIS A 468 21.55 -13.65 -2.59
C HIS A 468 21.03 -13.64 -4.03
N TYR A 469 20.31 -14.70 -4.39
CA TYR A 469 19.66 -14.81 -5.70
C TYR A 469 18.52 -13.81 -5.84
N ARG A 470 18.47 -13.11 -6.97
CA ARG A 470 17.55 -11.99 -7.21
C ARG A 470 16.07 -12.37 -7.21
N ALA A 471 15.73 -13.64 -7.43
CA ALA A 471 14.35 -14.11 -7.34
C ALA A 471 13.81 -14.25 -5.89
N ASN A 472 14.64 -14.11 -4.85
CA ASN A 472 14.12 -14.05 -3.47
C ASN A 472 13.26 -12.81 -3.28
N GLY A 473 12.23 -12.91 -2.43
CA GLY A 473 11.52 -11.75 -1.91
C GLY A 473 12.13 -11.34 -0.58
N MET A 474 12.56 -10.09 -0.41
CA MET A 474 13.08 -9.59 0.87
C MET A 474 12.51 -8.19 1.16
N PRO A 475 12.42 -7.80 2.44
CA PRO A 475 12.14 -6.43 2.83
C PRO A 475 13.14 -5.43 2.24
N VAL A 476 12.69 -4.18 2.11
CA VAL A 476 13.51 -3.02 1.74
C VAL A 476 13.44 -2.01 2.88
N ARG A 477 14.59 -1.46 3.25
CA ARG A 477 14.72 -0.35 4.21
C ARG A 477 15.33 0.84 3.49
N CYS A 478 14.49 1.75 3.02
CA CYS A 478 14.91 2.85 2.16
C CYS A 478 15.89 3.81 2.86
N VAL A 479 16.75 4.45 2.08
CA VAL A 479 17.61 5.55 2.52
C VAL A 479 17.27 6.83 1.77
N LYS A 480 17.54 7.98 2.40
CA LYS A 480 17.21 9.28 1.83
C LYS A 480 18.08 9.56 0.61
N GLU A 481 17.47 10.10 -0.45
CA GLU A 481 18.19 10.62 -1.62
C GLU A 481 19.13 11.78 -1.20
N GLN A 482 20.31 11.83 -1.81
CA GLN A 482 21.35 12.83 -1.52
C GLN A 482 21.18 14.13 -2.29
#